data_AF-A0A7D4BQG1-F1
#
_entry.id   AF-A0A7D4BQG1-F1
#
_cell.length_a   1.000
_cell.length_b   1.000
_cell.length_c   1.000
_cell.angle_alpha   90.00
_cell.angle_beta   90.00
_cell.angle_gamma   90.00
#
_symmetry.space_group_name_H-M   'P 1'
#
loop_
_entity.id
_entity.type
_entity.pdbx_description
1 polymer ?
#
loop_
_entity_poly.entity_id
_entity_poly.type
_entity_poly.pdbx_seq_one_letter_code
_entity_poly.pdbx_strand_id
1 'polypeptide(L)'
;MGYEYKAKCKKCGKKFIVREGGGFFFHLLHCEKCGKEKSLMFNKIGDAHFQYLKGLNQPYSIATSSSDKLIQETYPGEAISIESYDDIVEKVAGLCKCGGQFRLDAPARCPKCKSTDYENTYEHGLCYD
;
A
#
# COMPACT_ATOMS: atom_id res chain seq x y z
N MET A 1 -4.30 -7.03 2.61
CA MET A 1 -3.41 -7.70 3.58
C MET A 1 -1.98 -7.51 3.12
N GLY A 2 -1.10 -7.07 4.01
CA GLY A 2 0.32 -6.93 3.72
C GLY A 2 1.04 -8.28 3.79
N TYR A 3 2.08 -8.46 2.99
CA TYR A 3 2.92 -9.65 3.01
C TYR A 3 4.40 -9.28 2.81
N GLU A 4 5.28 -10.02 3.49
CA GLU A 4 6.73 -9.89 3.36
C GLU A 4 7.34 -11.24 2.98
N TYR A 5 8.30 -11.21 2.05
CA TYR A 5 9.04 -12.40 1.66
C TYR A 5 10.42 -12.04 1.14
N LYS A 6 11.34 -13.01 1.20
CA LYS A 6 12.65 -12.86 0.57
C LYS A 6 12.55 -13.15 -0.93
N ALA A 7 13.20 -12.29 -1.71
CA ALA A 7 13.29 -12.43 -3.15
C ALA A 7 14.74 -12.34 -3.63
N LYS A 8 15.02 -12.96 -4.78
CA LYS A 8 16.29 -12.86 -5.49
C LYS A 8 16.07 -12.28 -6.88
N CYS A 9 16.76 -11.20 -7.19
CA CYS A 9 16.65 -10.57 -8.51
C CYS A 9 17.27 -11.47 -9.59
N LYS A 10 16.51 -11.75 -10.65
CA LYS A 10 16.98 -12.59 -11.77
C LYS A 10 18.03 -11.90 -12.63
N LYS A 11 18.03 -10.56 -12.68
CA LYS A 11 18.99 -9.77 -13.48
C LYS A 11 20.37 -9.61 -12.85
N CYS A 12 20.44 -9.47 -11.53
CA CYS A 12 21.72 -9.13 -10.86
C CYS A 12 22.05 -10.03 -9.65
N GLY A 13 21.21 -11.03 -9.36
CA GLY A 13 21.40 -11.98 -8.26
C GLY A 13 21.22 -11.43 -6.85
N LYS A 14 20.95 -10.12 -6.69
CA LYS A 14 20.78 -9.50 -5.37
C LYS A 14 19.58 -10.11 -4.65
N LYS A 15 19.82 -10.62 -3.44
CA LYS A 15 18.76 -10.98 -2.49
C LYS A 15 18.26 -9.73 -1.75
N PHE A 16 16.96 -9.61 -1.56
CA PHE A 16 16.32 -8.50 -0.87
C PHE A 16 14.96 -8.93 -0.31
N ILE A 17 14.39 -8.12 0.57
CA ILE A 17 13.05 -8.33 1.13
C ILE A 17 12.06 -7.57 0.25
N VAL A 18 10.97 -8.22 -0.11
CA VAL A 18 9.82 -7.60 -0.76
C VAL A 18 8.72 -7.45 0.28
N ARG A 19 8.14 -6.25 0.35
CA ARG A 19 6.94 -5.95 1.14
C ARG A 19 5.88 -5.46 0.18
N GLU A 20 4.70 -6.05 0.22
CA GLU A 20 3.61 -5.71 -0.67
C GLU A 20 2.30 -5.64 0.12
N GLY A 21 1.39 -4.77 -0.32
CA GLY A 21 0.14 -4.50 0.38
C GLY A 21 0.30 -3.57 1.59
N GLY A 22 -0.84 -3.04 2.04
CA GLY A 22 -0.93 -2.20 3.24
C GLY A 22 -1.21 -2.98 4.53
N GLY A 23 -1.08 -2.30 5.66
CA GLY A 23 -1.52 -2.79 6.95
C GLY A 23 -2.98 -2.43 7.25
N PHE A 24 -3.38 -2.60 8.50
CA PHE A 24 -4.74 -2.26 8.96
C PHE A 24 -5.00 -0.75 9.02
N PHE A 25 -3.95 0.07 9.08
CA PHE A 25 -4.04 1.52 9.31
C PHE A 25 -3.21 2.35 8.32
N PHE A 26 -2.62 1.70 7.31
CA PHE A 26 -1.76 2.36 6.34
C PHE A 26 -1.73 1.65 5.00
N HIS A 27 -1.43 2.43 3.96
CA HIS A 27 -1.06 1.93 2.64
C HIS A 27 0.45 1.86 2.49
N LEU A 28 0.97 0.80 1.89
CA LEU A 28 2.36 0.72 1.45
C LEU A 28 2.41 1.02 -0.05
N LEU A 29 3.03 2.13 -0.42
CA LEU A 29 3.27 2.51 -1.80
C LEU A 29 4.72 2.25 -2.19
N HIS A 30 4.94 2.03 -3.48
CA HIS A 30 6.29 1.97 -4.06
C HIS A 30 6.51 3.11 -5.04
N CYS A 31 7.74 3.62 -5.08
CA CYS A 31 8.14 4.51 -6.16
C CYS A 31 8.23 3.72 -7.47
N GLU A 32 7.47 4.13 -8.48
CA GLU A 32 7.40 3.49 -9.79
C GLU A 32 8.77 3.40 -10.49
N LYS A 33 9.75 4.26 -10.14
CA LYS A 33 11.10 4.28 -10.74
C LYS A 33 12.12 3.48 -9.95
N CYS A 34 12.25 3.74 -8.65
CA CYS A 34 13.35 3.18 -7.84
C CYS A 34 12.93 2.07 -6.89
N GLY A 35 11.62 1.82 -6.74
CA GLY A 35 11.04 0.82 -5.83
C GLY A 35 11.15 1.18 -4.36
N LYS A 36 11.47 2.44 -4.03
CA LYS A 36 11.49 2.90 -2.64
C LYS A 36 10.09 2.77 -2.05
N GLU A 37 10.00 2.20 -0.86
CA GLU A 37 8.78 2.07 -0.08
C GLU A 37 8.39 3.42 0.57
N LYS A 38 7.09 3.66 0.67
CA LYS A 38 6.52 4.73 1.49
C LYS A 38 5.23 4.22 2.15
N SER A 39 5.24 4.20 3.48
CA SER A 39 4.02 3.97 4.26
C SER A 39 3.24 5.28 4.37
N LEU A 40 1.95 5.25 4.04
CA LEU A 40 1.02 6.36 4.22
C LEU A 40 -0.08 5.94 5.18
N MET A 41 -0.07 6.53 6.38
CA MET A 41 -1.07 6.29 7.41
C MET A 41 -2.43 6.87 7.00
N PHE A 42 -3.52 6.20 7.35
CA PHE A 42 -4.88 6.63 6.97
C PHE A 42 -5.25 8.01 7.52
N ASN A 43 -4.74 8.36 8.71
CA ASN A 43 -4.91 9.71 9.28
C ASN A 43 -4.21 10.82 8.47
N LYS A 44 -3.28 10.48 7.57
CA LYS A 44 -2.65 11.44 6.64
C LYS A 44 -3.41 11.60 5.33
N ILE A 45 -4.25 10.62 4.98
CA ILE A 45 -5.17 10.69 3.84
C ILE A 45 -6.35 11.61 4.19
N GLY A 46 -6.72 11.65 5.48
CA GLY A 46 -7.80 12.49 6.00
C GLY A 46 -9.17 11.91 5.69
N ASP A 47 -10.16 12.78 5.51
CA ASP A 47 -11.56 12.41 5.33
C ASP A 47 -11.82 11.49 4.12
N ALA A 48 -10.96 11.54 3.11
CA ALA A 48 -11.05 10.65 1.95
C ALA A 48 -10.99 9.16 2.34
N HIS A 49 -10.31 8.80 3.42
CA HIS A 49 -10.36 7.42 3.93
C HIS A 49 -11.73 7.06 4.48
N PHE A 50 -12.40 7.98 5.20
CA PHE A 50 -13.75 7.75 5.71
C PHE A 50 -14.79 7.70 4.60
N GLN A 51 -14.66 8.57 3.59
CA GLN A 51 -15.49 8.53 2.37
C GLN A 51 -15.34 7.20 1.64
N TYR A 52 -14.13 6.65 1.55
CA TYR A 52 -13.91 5.33 0.97
C TYR A 52 -14.58 4.23 1.81
N LEU A 53 -14.35 4.20 3.12
CA LEU A 53 -14.96 3.20 4.03
C LEU A 53 -16.49 3.22 3.98
N LYS A 54 -17.09 4.41 3.87
CA LYS A 54 -18.54 4.61 3.75
C LYS A 54 -19.16 3.88 2.56
N GLY A 55 -18.42 3.76 1.45
CA GLY A 55 -18.87 3.10 0.23
C GLY A 55 -18.70 1.58 0.21
N LEU A 56 -18.03 1.00 1.20
CA LEU A 56 -17.75 -0.44 1.23
C LEU A 56 -18.95 -1.23 1.78
N ASN A 57 -19.27 -2.35 1.13
CA ASN A 57 -20.29 -3.30 1.60
C ASN A 57 -19.78 -4.26 2.69
N GLN A 58 -18.49 -4.23 2.97
CA GLN A 58 -17.79 -5.05 3.95
C GLN A 58 -16.74 -4.19 4.65
N PRO A 59 -16.28 -4.55 5.86
CA PRO A 59 -15.20 -3.82 6.50
C PRO A 59 -13.93 -3.89 5.66
N TYR A 60 -13.11 -2.83 5.72
CA TYR A 60 -11.83 -2.79 5.04
C TYR A 60 -10.87 -3.86 5.56
N SER A 61 -10.93 -4.13 6.86
CA SER A 61 -10.27 -5.26 7.50
C SER A 61 -11.12 -5.82 8.64
N ILE A 62 -11.00 -7.12 8.89
CA ILE A 62 -11.61 -7.77 10.07
C ILE A 62 -11.12 -7.08 11.36
N ALA A 63 -9.83 -6.70 11.40
CA ALA A 63 -9.23 -6.02 12.55
C ALA A 63 -9.85 -4.64 12.83
N THR A 64 -10.43 -3.98 11.83
CA THR A 64 -11.07 -2.67 11.93
C THR A 64 -12.59 -2.73 11.79
N SER A 65 -13.18 -3.93 11.81
CA SER A 65 -14.59 -4.13 11.47
C SER A 65 -15.57 -3.28 12.31
N SER A 66 -15.35 -3.17 13.62
CA SER A 66 -16.19 -2.34 14.50
C SER A 66 -16.10 -0.86 14.18
N SER A 67 -14.90 -0.34 13.89
CA SER A 67 -14.70 1.07 13.53
C SER A 67 -15.23 1.38 12.13
N ASP A 68 -15.01 0.47 11.18
CA ASP A 68 -15.46 0.63 9.79
C ASP A 68 -16.99 0.67 9.73
N LYS A 69 -17.66 -0.21 10.49
CA LYS A 69 -19.11 -0.22 10.63
C LYS A 69 -19.64 1.09 11.20
N LEU A 70 -19.01 1.60 12.26
CA LEU A 70 -19.40 2.89 12.84
C LEU A 70 -19.28 4.02 11.81
N ILE A 71 -18.20 4.06 11.03
CA ILE A 71 -18.00 5.06 9.97
C ILE A 71 -19.06 4.90 8.88
N GLN A 72 -19.33 3.67 8.44
CA GLN A 72 -20.36 3.37 7.44
C GLN A 72 -21.75 3.85 7.88
N GLU A 73 -22.10 3.71 9.15
CA GLU A 73 -23.41 4.14 9.66
C GLU A 73 -23.48 5.65 9.95
N THR A 74 -22.41 6.24 10.48
CA THR A 74 -22.48 7.59 11.09
C THR A 74 -21.79 8.70 10.31
N TYR A 75 -20.85 8.39 9.40
CA TYR A 75 -20.13 9.41 8.67
C TYR A 75 -21.09 10.18 7.73
N PRO A 76 -21.13 11.53 7.80
CA PRO A 76 -22.10 12.35 7.08
C PRO A 76 -21.70 12.64 5.63
N GLY A 77 -20.45 12.39 5.24
CA GLY A 77 -19.95 12.65 3.90
C GLY A 77 -20.37 11.57 2.89
N GLU A 78 -20.33 11.94 1.62
CA GLU A 78 -20.61 11.04 0.50
C GLU A 78 -19.49 10.00 0.32
N ALA A 79 -19.88 8.81 -0.14
CA ALA A 79 -18.92 7.78 -0.50
C ALA A 79 -18.18 8.15 -1.79
N ILE A 80 -16.90 7.79 -1.88
CA ILE A 80 -16.10 7.95 -3.09
C ILE A 80 -15.75 6.59 -3.71
N SER A 81 -15.46 6.58 -5.01
CA SER A 81 -15.02 5.37 -5.70
C SER A 81 -13.59 4.99 -5.31
N ILE A 82 -13.21 3.73 -5.58
CA ILE A 82 -11.84 3.25 -5.33
C ILE A 82 -10.82 4.02 -6.17
N GLU A 83 -11.14 4.35 -7.42
CA GLU A 83 -10.25 5.11 -8.31
C GLU A 83 -10.00 6.52 -7.77
N SER A 84 -11.07 7.18 -7.29
CA SER A 84 -10.97 8.51 -6.69
C SER A 84 -10.14 8.48 -5.40
N TYR A 85 -10.30 7.43 -4.59
CA TYR A 85 -9.54 7.23 -3.37
C TYR A 85 -8.05 6.99 -3.67
N ASP A 86 -7.74 6.12 -4.64
CA ASP A 86 -6.37 5.80 -5.04
C ASP A 86 -5.64 7.05 -5.57
N ASP A 87 -6.29 7.89 -6.39
CA ASP A 87 -5.74 9.16 -6.86
C ASP A 87 -5.38 10.11 -5.70
N ILE A 88 -6.27 10.21 -4.70
CA ILE A 88 -6.02 11.03 -3.51
C ILE A 88 -4.83 10.47 -2.72
N VAL A 89 -4.77 9.15 -2.51
CA VAL A 89 -3.69 8.47 -1.80
C VAL A 89 -2.34 8.75 -2.46
N GLU A 90 -2.25 8.58 -3.78
CA GLU A 90 -1.01 8.83 -4.53
C GLU A 90 -0.62 10.30 -4.54
N LYS A 91 -1.59 11.22 -4.63
CA LYS A 91 -1.35 12.66 -4.54
C LYS A 91 -0.80 13.07 -3.17
N VAL A 92 -1.35 12.53 -2.09
CA VAL A 92 -0.84 12.74 -0.72
C VAL A 92 0.54 12.09 -0.54
N ALA A 93 0.78 10.94 -1.16
CA ALA A 93 2.10 10.31 -1.15
C ALA A 93 3.15 11.14 -1.91
N GLY A 94 2.78 11.88 -2.94
CA GLY A 94 3.64 12.82 -3.64
C GLY A 94 4.84 12.15 -4.35
N LEU A 95 5.92 12.91 -4.52
CA LEU A 95 7.07 12.49 -5.31
C LEU A 95 8.19 11.85 -4.48
N CYS A 96 8.81 10.83 -5.05
CA CYS A 96 10.06 10.26 -4.54
C CYS A 96 11.25 11.18 -4.86
N LYS A 97 12.26 11.18 -3.99
CA LYS A 97 13.52 11.92 -4.19
C LYS A 97 14.26 11.57 -5.49
N CYS A 98 13.99 10.41 -6.09
CA CYS A 98 14.55 10.05 -7.40
C CYS A 98 13.78 10.64 -8.60
N GLY A 99 12.74 11.45 -8.35
CA GLY A 99 11.89 12.04 -9.39
C GLY A 99 10.85 11.07 -9.97
N GLY A 100 10.50 9.99 -9.27
CA GLY A 100 9.39 9.10 -9.62
C GLY A 100 8.18 9.31 -8.71
N GLN A 101 7.00 8.86 -9.13
CA GLN A 101 5.79 8.92 -8.31
C GLN A 101 5.66 7.68 -7.41
N PHE A 102 5.13 7.87 -6.19
CA PHE A 102 4.68 6.75 -5.36
C PHE A 102 3.30 6.31 -5.84
N ARG A 103 3.17 5.02 -6.18
CA ARG A 103 1.91 4.42 -6.65
C ARG A 103 1.48 3.28 -5.74
N LEU A 104 0.18 3.05 -5.65
CA LEU A 104 -0.40 1.91 -4.92
C LEU A 104 -0.13 0.58 -5.62
N ASP A 105 -0.12 0.58 -6.94
CA ASP A 105 0.08 -0.60 -7.80
C ASP A 105 1.55 -0.81 -8.23
N ALA A 106 2.45 0.11 -7.86
CA ALA A 106 3.85 -0.02 -8.23
C ALA A 106 4.47 -1.26 -7.55
N PRO A 107 5.13 -2.13 -8.32
CA PRO A 107 5.77 -3.32 -7.77
C PRO A 107 7.02 -2.94 -6.98
N ALA A 108 7.43 -3.83 -6.08
CA ALA A 108 8.76 -3.76 -5.51
C ALA A 108 9.81 -3.85 -6.63
N ARG A 109 10.97 -3.21 -6.43
CA ARG A 109 12.08 -3.27 -7.38
C ARG A 109 13.35 -3.67 -6.68
N CYS A 110 14.20 -4.42 -7.39
CA CYS A 110 15.51 -4.79 -6.90
C CYS A 110 16.29 -3.51 -6.48
N PRO A 111 16.79 -3.42 -5.24
CA PRO A 111 17.46 -2.22 -4.77
C PRO A 111 18.74 -1.91 -5.54
N LYS A 112 19.38 -2.91 -6.15
CA LYS A 112 20.62 -2.77 -6.94
C LYS A 112 20.37 -2.30 -8.38
N CYS A 113 19.50 -2.98 -9.12
CA CYS A 113 19.33 -2.75 -10.58
C CYS A 113 17.95 -2.23 -10.99
N LYS A 114 17.04 -2.03 -10.05
CA LYS A 114 15.66 -1.51 -10.25
C LYS A 114 14.76 -2.41 -11.10
N SER A 115 15.21 -3.62 -11.42
CA SER A 115 14.41 -4.66 -12.06
C SER A 115 13.23 -5.07 -11.20
N THR A 116 12.07 -5.27 -11.83
CA THR A 116 10.89 -5.93 -11.27
C THR A 116 10.92 -7.46 -11.47
N ASP A 117 11.93 -7.96 -12.19
CA ASP A 117 12.11 -9.39 -12.38
C ASP A 117 12.97 -9.99 -11.25
N TYR A 118 12.28 -10.70 -10.36
CA TYR A 118 12.82 -11.44 -9.22
C TYR A 118 12.00 -12.71 -8.96
N GLU A 119 12.59 -13.64 -8.23
CA GLU A 119 11.93 -14.87 -7.77
C GLU A 119 11.75 -14.82 -6.25
N ASN A 120 10.59 -15.27 -5.76
CA ASN A 120 10.38 -15.51 -4.33
C ASN A 120 11.22 -16.74 -3.93
N THR A 121 12.05 -16.59 -2.90
CA THR A 121 12.89 -17.69 -2.41
C THR A 121 12.22 -18.54 -1.34
N TYR A 122 10.90 -18.42 -1.15
CA TYR A 122 10.03 -19.18 -0.23
C TYR A 122 10.42 -19.12 1.25
N GLU A 123 11.21 -18.12 1.64
CA GLU A 123 11.41 -17.77 3.05
C GLU A 123 10.37 -16.71 3.42
N HIS A 124 9.20 -17.17 3.85
CA HIS A 124 8.11 -16.31 4.32
C HIS A 124 8.36 -15.88 5.77
N GLY A 125 8.49 -14.57 6.00
CA GLY A 125 8.30 -13.96 7.30
C GLY A 125 6.85 -13.49 7.37
N LEU A 126 6.06 -14.03 8.30
CA LEU A 126 4.74 -13.46 8.55
C LEU A 126 4.94 -12.11 9.25
N CYS A 127 4.47 -11.02 8.63
CA CYS A 127 4.38 -9.72 9.28
C CYS A 127 3.18 -9.74 10.24
N TYR A 128 3.37 -10.28 11.44
CA TYR A 128 2.48 -10.01 12.56
C TYR A 128 3.06 -8.84 13.34
N ASP A 129 2.33 -7.72 13.36
CA ASP A 129 2.21 -6.89 14.56
C ASP A 129 0.78 -7.04 15.06
#